data_AF-A0A7V9PQ95-F1
#
_entry.id   AF-A0A7V9PQ95-F1
#
_cell.length_a   1.000
_cell.length_b   1.000
_cell.length_c   1.000
_cell.angle_alpha   90.00
_cell.angle_beta   90.00
_cell.angle_gamma   90.00
#
_symmetry.space_group_name_H-M   'P 1'
#
loop_
_entity.id
_entity.type
_entity.pdbx_description
1 polymer ?
#
loop_
_entity_poly.entity_id
_entity_poly.type
_entity_poly.pdbx_seq_one_letter_code
_entity_poly.pdbx_strand_id
1 'polypeptide(L)'
;MRGCTWPAIRSPSSTRASVSRSSACARSPTTRGCATRTSTSCTSTASSAACWRRRPPPTACARRHRGPSATPPTTSARRWCCCVPRRGAKTHLRVCALYPEVMNIYADRGNLLLLERRCHWRGLGFELRAVSFGDELDPDAHDVFYLGGGQDRDQRLCAFDLVAAKRDALHAAADRGALVLGICGGLQLLGHSYALGDEEIPGLGLVDLHTVRGAGPRLVGDVAIEVELDPGQRRVLAGFENHGGRTHLGPGEQPLGRVLRGHGNTGQSGEEGVRRGSVIGTYLHGPLLPKNAWLADWLITTATGVDPLITLDDTLENAAHASARRAAGLSAEG
;
A
#
# COMPACT_ATOMS: atom_id res chain seq x y z
N MET A 1 59.56 22.62 -30.51
CA MET A 1 58.51 22.29 -29.52
C MET A 1 58.33 23.53 -28.66
N ARG A 2 57.36 24.41 -28.97
CA ARG A 2 56.10 24.62 -28.20
C ARG A 2 56.30 24.45 -26.69
N GLY A 3 56.07 25.41 -25.80
CA GLY A 3 55.42 26.72 -25.88
C GLY A 3 55.54 27.44 -24.53
N CYS A 4 55.27 28.74 -24.57
CA CYS A 4 55.67 29.77 -23.62
C CYS A 4 55.04 29.72 -22.22
N THR A 5 55.80 30.27 -21.29
CA THR A 5 55.49 30.61 -19.90
C THR A 5 54.52 31.80 -19.79
N TRP A 6 53.64 31.74 -18.80
CA TRP A 6 52.69 32.80 -18.41
C TRP A 6 53.36 33.90 -17.58
N PRO A 7 52.91 35.17 -17.69
CA PRO A 7 53.01 36.12 -16.60
C PRO A 7 51.63 36.58 -16.09
N ALA A 8 51.55 36.73 -14.77
CA ALA A 8 50.43 37.29 -14.03
C ALA A 8 50.39 38.84 -14.13
N ILE A 9 49.21 39.43 -14.33
CA ILE A 9 48.98 40.87 -14.13
C ILE A 9 47.57 41.14 -13.55
N ARG A 10 47.59 41.64 -12.30
CA ARG A 10 46.85 42.75 -11.65
C ARG A 10 45.35 42.99 -11.88
N SER A 11 44.67 43.15 -10.74
CA SER A 11 43.42 43.89 -10.50
C SER A 11 43.52 45.37 -10.90
N PRO A 12 42.37 46.02 -11.14
CA PRO A 12 42.12 47.27 -10.43
C PRO A 12 40.69 47.44 -9.87
N SER A 13 40.67 48.39 -8.95
CA SER A 13 39.67 48.90 -8.02
C SER A 13 38.45 49.64 -8.60
N SER A 14 37.35 49.52 -7.86
CA SER A 14 36.30 50.51 -7.51
C SER A 14 36.06 51.77 -8.36
N THR A 15 34.78 52.01 -8.69
CA THR A 15 34.18 53.36 -8.60
C THR A 15 32.68 53.28 -8.29
N ARG A 16 32.26 54.02 -7.26
CA ARG A 16 30.86 54.36 -6.94
C ARG A 16 30.34 55.43 -7.91
N ALA A 17 29.04 55.40 -8.18
CA ALA A 17 28.24 56.58 -8.50
C ALA A 17 26.80 56.39 -8.00
N SER A 18 26.15 57.50 -7.70
CA SER A 18 25.13 57.68 -6.67
C SER A 18 23.91 58.46 -7.21
N VAL A 19 22.75 58.34 -6.51
CA VAL A 19 21.63 59.33 -6.42
C VAL A 19 20.71 59.40 -7.65
N SER A 20 19.38 59.52 -7.64
CA SER A 20 18.30 60.04 -6.76
C SER A 20 16.98 59.31 -7.12
N ARG A 21 16.02 58.96 -6.24
CA ARG A 21 15.00 59.72 -5.47
C ARG A 21 14.02 60.61 -6.26
N SER A 22 12.75 60.16 -6.31
CA SER A 22 11.49 60.95 -6.25
C SER A 22 10.30 59.98 -6.46
N SER A 23 9.09 60.06 -5.91
CA SER A 23 8.40 60.62 -4.73
C SER A 23 6.90 60.69 -5.09
N ALA A 24 6.00 60.59 -4.09
CA ALA A 24 4.53 60.81 -4.11
C ALA A 24 3.67 59.61 -4.62
N CYS A 25 2.70 59.02 -3.91
CA CYS A 25 1.77 59.40 -2.82
C CYS A 25 0.60 60.33 -3.23
N ALA A 26 -0.62 59.77 -3.36
CA ALA A 26 -1.95 60.36 -3.09
C ALA A 26 -3.04 59.32 -3.49
N ARG A 27 -3.80 58.74 -2.55
CA ARG A 27 -5.09 59.17 -1.95
C ARG A 27 -6.33 59.11 -2.88
N SER A 28 -7.31 58.35 -2.37
CA SER A 28 -8.75 58.10 -2.68
C SER A 28 -9.62 59.39 -2.75
N PRO A 29 -10.99 59.42 -2.90
CA PRO A 29 -12.05 58.41 -2.60
C PRO A 29 -13.33 58.43 -3.52
N THR A 30 -14.43 57.79 -3.03
CA THR A 30 -15.89 57.98 -3.32
C THR A 30 -16.55 57.07 -4.37
N THR A 31 -17.77 56.51 -4.27
CA THR A 31 -18.88 56.49 -3.27
C THR A 31 -19.99 55.49 -3.71
N ARG A 32 -20.75 54.94 -2.73
CA ARG A 32 -22.20 54.52 -2.74
C ARG A 32 -22.65 53.41 -3.72
N GLY A 33 -23.59 52.51 -3.42
CA GLY A 33 -24.54 52.32 -2.31
C GLY A 33 -25.03 50.85 -2.29
N CYS A 34 -25.32 50.28 -1.13
CA CYS A 34 -26.66 50.14 -0.53
C CYS A 34 -27.56 49.09 -1.23
N ALA A 35 -27.77 47.93 -0.60
CA ALA A 35 -29.08 47.47 -0.10
C ALA A 35 -29.09 45.94 0.18
N THR A 36 -29.03 45.61 1.48
CA THR A 36 -29.95 44.73 2.22
C THR A 36 -30.57 43.49 1.55
N ARG A 37 -30.33 42.31 2.15
CA ARG A 37 -31.32 41.53 2.94
C ARG A 37 -30.67 40.25 3.48
N THR A 38 -30.51 40.13 4.81
CA THR A 38 -31.28 39.24 5.72
C THR A 38 -31.13 37.74 5.40
N SER A 39 -30.84 36.81 6.30
CA SER A 39 -30.65 36.81 7.75
C SER A 39 -30.29 35.37 8.17
N THR A 40 -29.57 35.23 9.30
CA THR A 40 -29.63 34.12 10.29
C THR A 40 -29.38 32.68 9.80
N SER A 41 -28.22 32.08 10.04
CA SER A 41 -27.72 31.52 11.32
C SER A 41 -28.55 30.36 11.88
N CYS A 42 -27.88 29.22 12.11
CA CYS A 42 -27.91 28.38 13.32
C CYS A 42 -27.57 26.92 13.00
N THR A 43 -26.34 26.54 13.35
CA THR A 43 -25.96 25.39 14.21
C THR A 43 -26.91 24.19 14.31
N SER A 44 -26.41 22.99 13.99
CA SER A 44 -26.00 21.95 14.98
C SER A 44 -26.07 20.53 14.40
N THR A 45 -25.01 19.77 14.69
CA THR A 45 -24.94 18.31 14.99
C THR A 45 -25.91 17.33 14.32
N ALA A 46 -25.37 16.33 13.63
CA ALA A 46 -25.28 14.94 14.13
C ALA A 46 -25.21 13.92 12.98
N SER A 47 -24.21 13.04 13.08
CA SER A 47 -24.22 11.60 12.81
C SER A 47 -25.21 11.04 11.78
N SER A 48 -24.67 10.50 10.69
CA SER A 48 -25.33 9.46 9.91
C SER A 48 -24.40 8.26 9.74
N ALA A 49 -24.43 7.38 10.74
CA ALA A 49 -23.99 6.00 10.62
C ALA A 49 -24.91 5.27 9.63
N ALA A 50 -24.36 4.82 8.50
CA ALA A 50 -25.10 4.01 7.53
C ALA A 50 -25.27 2.60 8.09
N CYS A 51 -26.46 2.35 8.63
CA CYS A 51 -26.92 1.09 9.17
C CYS A 51 -27.18 0.08 8.03
N TRP A 52 -26.43 -1.03 8.03
CA TRP A 52 -26.65 -2.17 7.13
C TRP A 52 -27.99 -2.86 7.47
N ARG A 53 -29.04 -2.57 6.69
CA ARG A 53 -30.33 -3.26 6.82
C ARG A 53 -30.26 -4.68 6.25
N ARG A 54 -30.45 -5.66 7.13
CA ARG A 54 -30.68 -7.08 6.83
C ARG A 54 -31.97 -7.26 6.00
N ARG A 55 -31.91 -8.07 4.93
CA ARG A 55 -33.10 -8.61 4.25
C ARG A 55 -33.54 -9.92 4.94
N PRO A 56 -34.84 -10.18 5.14
CA PRO A 56 -35.35 -11.46 5.65
C PRO A 56 -35.43 -12.52 4.54
N PRO A 57 -35.49 -13.82 4.89
CA PRO A 57 -35.52 -14.92 3.92
C PRO A 57 -36.92 -15.11 3.30
N PRO A 58 -37.03 -15.73 2.11
CA PRO A 58 -38.32 -15.98 1.49
C PRO A 58 -39.06 -17.16 2.12
N THR A 59 -40.38 -17.01 2.18
CA THR A 59 -41.40 -17.94 2.68
C THR A 59 -41.55 -19.20 1.84
N ALA A 60 -41.84 -20.31 2.52
CA ALA A 60 -42.21 -21.60 1.95
C ALA A 60 -43.61 -21.59 1.31
N CYS A 61 -43.80 -22.37 0.24
CA CYS A 61 -45.10 -22.89 -0.19
C CYS A 61 -44.94 -24.28 -0.83
N ALA A 62 -46.00 -25.07 -0.78
CA ALA A 62 -46.03 -26.52 -0.62
C ALA A 62 -46.21 -27.35 -1.91
N ARG A 63 -45.86 -28.66 -1.81
CA ARG A 63 -46.54 -29.89 -2.32
C ARG A 63 -47.14 -29.88 -3.74
N ARG A 64 -46.98 -30.88 -4.64
CA ARG A 64 -46.90 -32.36 -4.59
C ARG A 64 -46.61 -32.84 -6.04
N HIS A 65 -45.98 -34.00 -6.25
CA HIS A 65 -46.52 -35.17 -6.99
C HIS A 65 -45.47 -36.30 -7.07
N ARG A 66 -45.92 -37.55 -6.91
CA ARG A 66 -45.13 -38.79 -6.94
C ARG A 66 -45.22 -39.45 -8.33
N GLY A 67 -44.13 -40.09 -8.77
CA GLY A 67 -44.03 -41.03 -9.91
C GLY A 67 -42.60 -41.59 -10.01
N PRO A 68 -42.37 -42.83 -10.51
CA PRO A 68 -41.55 -43.81 -9.79
C PRO A 68 -40.09 -43.95 -10.25
N SER A 69 -39.27 -44.36 -9.26
CA SER A 69 -38.05 -45.20 -9.33
C SER A 69 -37.19 -45.19 -10.59
N ALA A 70 -36.05 -44.49 -10.50
CA ALA A 70 -34.82 -44.88 -11.16
C ALA A 70 -33.68 -44.79 -10.14
N THR A 71 -32.95 -45.89 -9.98
CA THR A 71 -31.75 -46.08 -9.16
C THR A 71 -30.73 -44.96 -9.36
N PRO A 72 -30.19 -44.32 -8.30
CA PRO A 72 -29.13 -43.34 -8.47
C PRO A 72 -27.79 -44.05 -8.70
N PRO A 73 -26.94 -43.56 -9.61
CA PRO A 73 -25.55 -43.98 -9.64
C PRO A 73 -24.87 -43.51 -8.35
N THR A 74 -24.11 -44.40 -7.74
CA THR A 74 -23.27 -44.16 -6.57
C THR A 74 -22.44 -42.89 -6.74
N THR A 75 -22.84 -41.82 -6.07
CA THR A 75 -22.03 -40.62 -5.91
C THR A 75 -20.84 -40.99 -5.04
N SER A 76 -19.63 -40.91 -5.60
CA SER A 76 -18.42 -40.93 -4.82
C SER A 76 -18.53 -39.81 -3.79
N ALA A 77 -18.64 -40.18 -2.52
CA ALA A 77 -18.52 -39.24 -1.42
C ALA A 77 -17.22 -38.46 -1.64
N ARG A 78 -17.35 -37.17 -1.95
CA ARG A 78 -16.23 -36.23 -1.88
C ARG A 78 -15.73 -36.33 -0.44
N ARG A 79 -14.63 -37.03 -0.24
CA ARG A 79 -13.89 -36.99 1.02
C ARG A 79 -13.49 -35.54 1.19
N TRP A 80 -14.17 -34.86 2.11
CA TRP A 80 -13.64 -33.64 2.70
C TRP A 80 -12.31 -34.07 3.32
N CYS A 81 -11.22 -33.75 2.65
CA CYS A 81 -9.90 -33.99 3.19
C CYS A 81 -9.81 -33.09 4.41
N CYS A 82 -10.05 -33.67 5.60
CA CYS A 82 -9.88 -33.00 6.87
C CYS A 82 -8.39 -32.67 6.99
N CYS A 83 -7.98 -31.53 6.44
CA CYS A 83 -6.70 -30.93 6.73
C CYS A 83 -6.78 -30.51 8.20
N VAL A 84 -6.29 -31.37 9.09
CA VAL A 84 -6.18 -31.04 10.51
C VAL A 84 -5.18 -29.90 10.60
N PRO A 85 -5.56 -28.71 11.07
CA PRO A 85 -4.64 -27.59 11.18
C PRO A 85 -3.47 -27.97 12.07
N ARG A 86 -2.25 -27.51 11.73
CA ARG A 86 -1.08 -27.70 12.61
C ARG A 86 -1.40 -27.12 13.99
N ARG A 87 -0.91 -27.76 15.07
CA ARG A 87 -1.08 -27.23 16.44
C ARG A 87 -0.61 -25.76 16.46
N GLY A 88 -1.52 -24.84 16.78
CA GLY A 88 -1.27 -23.39 16.79
C GLY A 88 -1.88 -22.61 15.62
N ALA A 89 -2.50 -23.26 14.64
CA ALA A 89 -3.15 -22.57 13.53
C ALA A 89 -4.42 -21.80 14.00
N LYS A 90 -4.51 -20.53 13.60
CA LYS A 90 -5.63 -19.64 13.88
C LYS A 90 -6.75 -19.89 12.87
N THR A 91 -8.00 -19.88 13.32
CA THR A 91 -9.18 -19.95 12.45
C THR A 91 -9.69 -18.57 12.02
N HIS A 92 -8.95 -17.51 12.36
CA HIS A 92 -9.32 -16.13 12.13
C HIS A 92 -8.09 -15.33 11.73
N LEU A 93 -8.22 -14.47 10.72
CA LEU A 93 -7.19 -13.50 10.34
C LEU A 93 -7.58 -12.11 10.83
N ARG A 94 -6.78 -11.52 11.71
CA ARG A 94 -6.99 -10.16 12.22
C ARG A 94 -6.08 -9.19 11.49
N VAL A 95 -6.66 -8.23 10.80
CA VAL A 95 -5.96 -7.25 9.98
C VAL A 95 -6.18 -5.85 10.54
N CYS A 96 -5.10 -5.12 10.80
CA CYS A 96 -5.09 -3.69 11.07
C CYS A 96 -4.82 -2.94 9.77
N ALA A 97 -5.77 -2.11 9.31
CA ALA A 97 -5.52 -1.12 8.27
C ALA A 97 -5.17 0.22 8.91
N LEU A 98 -3.97 0.71 8.63
CA LEU A 98 -3.45 1.99 9.13
C LEU A 98 -3.88 3.12 8.19
N TYR A 99 -4.60 4.10 8.75
CA TYR A 99 -5.14 5.30 8.09
C TYR A 99 -5.90 5.01 6.78
N PRO A 100 -6.82 4.02 6.74
CA PRO A 100 -7.48 3.58 5.51
C PRO A 100 -8.36 4.66 4.85
N GLU A 101 -8.65 5.76 5.54
CA GLU A 101 -9.37 6.92 5.04
C GLU A 101 -8.51 7.83 4.14
N VAL A 102 -7.19 7.87 4.36
CA VAL A 102 -6.27 8.73 3.59
C VAL A 102 -5.13 7.99 2.89
N MET A 103 -4.73 6.81 3.38
CA MET A 103 -3.74 5.93 2.78
C MET A 103 -4.43 4.87 1.90
N ASN A 104 -5.20 5.32 0.91
CA ASN A 104 -6.07 4.46 0.09
C ASN A 104 -6.05 4.75 -1.42
N ILE A 105 -5.01 5.40 -1.93
CA ILE A 105 -4.92 5.66 -3.38
C ILE A 105 -4.66 4.36 -4.16
N TYR A 106 -4.77 4.42 -5.49
CA TYR A 106 -4.51 3.28 -6.40
C TYR A 106 -5.34 2.01 -6.14
N ALA A 107 -6.55 2.19 -5.58
CA ALA A 107 -7.50 1.11 -5.28
C ALA A 107 -6.98 0.08 -4.24
N ASP A 108 -6.09 0.51 -3.35
CA ASP A 108 -5.46 -0.31 -2.30
C ASP A 108 -6.46 -1.02 -1.37
N ARG A 109 -7.66 -0.48 -1.19
CA ARG A 109 -8.77 -1.15 -0.46
C ARG A 109 -9.14 -2.51 -1.08
N GLY A 110 -8.87 -2.72 -2.37
CA GLY A 110 -9.06 -3.99 -3.05
C GLY A 110 -8.19 -5.12 -2.50
N ASN A 111 -7.02 -4.80 -1.94
CA ASN A 111 -6.15 -5.79 -1.28
C ASN A 111 -6.82 -6.39 -0.04
N LEU A 112 -7.35 -5.51 0.82
CA LEU A 112 -8.05 -5.91 2.05
C LEU A 112 -9.33 -6.69 1.74
N LEU A 113 -10.09 -6.25 0.72
CA LEU A 113 -11.28 -6.96 0.28
C LEU A 113 -10.96 -8.36 -0.23
N LEU A 114 -9.86 -8.54 -0.99
CA LEU A 114 -9.48 -9.87 -1.45
C LEU A 114 -9.11 -10.79 -0.28
N LEU A 115 -8.33 -10.31 0.70
CA LEU A 115 -8.00 -11.09 1.90
C LEU A 115 -9.25 -11.54 2.64
N GLU A 116 -10.22 -10.63 2.83
CA GLU A 116 -11.51 -10.95 3.44
C GLU A 116 -12.23 -12.07 2.68
N ARG A 117 -12.39 -11.92 1.36
CA ARG A 117 -13.11 -12.89 0.53
C ARG A 117 -12.43 -14.24 0.52
N ARG A 118 -11.10 -14.27 0.37
CA ARG A 118 -10.29 -15.49 0.36
C ARG A 118 -10.31 -16.22 1.70
N CYS A 119 -10.41 -15.52 2.83
CA CYS A 119 -10.66 -16.14 4.13
C CYS A 119 -12.06 -16.76 4.19
N HIS A 120 -13.09 -15.98 3.88
CA HIS A 120 -14.48 -16.43 3.96
C HIS A 120 -14.80 -17.61 3.05
N TRP A 121 -14.28 -17.64 1.82
CA TRP A 121 -14.48 -18.77 0.89
C TRP A 121 -13.85 -20.08 1.38
N ARG A 122 -12.93 -20.00 2.36
CA ARG A 122 -12.29 -21.16 3.00
C ARG A 122 -12.85 -21.46 4.39
N GLY A 123 -13.89 -20.75 4.82
CA GLY A 123 -14.46 -20.89 6.16
C GLY A 123 -13.58 -20.32 7.27
N LEU A 124 -12.57 -19.51 6.94
CA LEU A 124 -11.79 -18.76 7.92
C LEU A 124 -12.52 -17.47 8.29
N GLY A 125 -12.43 -17.07 9.54
CA GLY A 125 -12.90 -15.76 9.97
C GLY A 125 -11.95 -14.64 9.55
N PHE A 126 -12.48 -13.43 9.40
CA PHE A 126 -11.72 -12.24 9.07
C PHE A 126 -12.20 -11.04 9.88
N GLU A 127 -11.27 -10.34 10.50
CA GLU A 127 -11.51 -9.12 11.27
C GLU A 127 -10.65 -8.00 10.69
N LEU A 128 -11.30 -6.90 10.32
CA LEU A 128 -10.62 -5.69 9.86
C LEU A 128 -10.83 -4.57 10.88
N ARG A 129 -9.74 -4.12 11.47
CA ARG A 129 -9.72 -2.93 12.31
C ARG A 129 -9.06 -1.77 11.56
N ALA A 130 -9.76 -0.64 11.49
CA ALA A 130 -9.15 0.62 11.09
C ALA A 130 -8.49 1.26 12.31
N VAL A 131 -7.28 1.78 12.13
CA VAL A 131 -6.57 2.60 13.10
C VAL A 131 -6.17 3.90 12.41
N SER A 132 -6.66 5.03 12.92
CA SER A 132 -6.50 6.37 12.34
C SER A 132 -5.70 7.29 13.28
N PHE A 133 -5.75 8.59 12.99
CA PHE A 133 -5.13 9.65 13.77
C PHE A 133 -5.63 9.66 15.21
N GLY A 134 -4.71 9.77 16.17
CA GLY A 134 -5.03 9.78 17.60
C GLY A 134 -5.45 8.44 18.19
N ASP A 135 -5.68 7.39 17.39
CA ASP A 135 -5.92 6.05 17.89
C ASP A 135 -4.62 5.43 18.42
N GLU A 136 -4.73 4.70 19.53
CA GLU A 136 -3.68 3.82 20.03
C GLU A 136 -3.57 2.56 19.17
N LEU A 137 -2.36 2.01 19.08
CA LEU A 137 -2.10 0.76 18.38
C LEU A 137 -1.65 -0.30 19.38
N ASP A 138 -2.50 -1.32 19.60
CA ASP A 138 -2.11 -2.50 20.36
C ASP A 138 -1.20 -3.38 19.47
N PRO A 139 0.07 -3.61 19.87
CA PRO A 139 0.99 -4.44 19.11
C PRO A 139 0.49 -5.88 18.95
N ASP A 140 -0.26 -6.46 19.89
CA ASP A 140 -0.64 -7.88 19.95
C ASP A 140 -2.02 -8.20 19.35
N ALA A 141 -2.82 -7.17 19.07
CA ALA A 141 -4.20 -7.32 18.62
C ALA A 141 -4.35 -7.89 17.19
N HIS A 142 -3.31 -7.80 16.34
CA HIS A 142 -3.44 -8.10 14.90
C HIS A 142 -2.33 -9.02 14.39
N ASP A 143 -2.65 -9.74 13.32
CA ASP A 143 -1.75 -10.67 12.63
C ASP A 143 -1.10 -10.03 11.39
N VAL A 144 -1.79 -9.06 10.79
CA VAL A 144 -1.33 -8.28 9.62
C VAL A 144 -1.58 -6.80 9.86
N PHE A 145 -0.57 -5.97 9.64
CA PHE A 145 -0.65 -4.52 9.61
C PHE A 145 -0.45 -4.05 8.17
N TYR A 146 -1.47 -3.38 7.63
CA TYR A 146 -1.51 -2.93 6.25
C TYR A 146 -1.42 -1.40 6.20
N LEU A 147 -0.46 -0.89 5.44
CA LEU A 147 -0.27 0.53 5.19
C LEU A 147 -0.25 0.78 3.67
N GLY A 148 -1.33 1.36 3.15
CA GLY A 148 -1.44 1.69 1.71
C GLY A 148 -0.60 2.90 1.31
N GLY A 149 -0.83 3.41 0.10
CA GLY A 149 -0.30 4.69 -0.36
C GLY A 149 -1.24 5.86 -0.07
N GLY A 150 -0.70 7.06 0.15
CA GLY A 150 -1.46 8.30 0.32
C GLY A 150 -1.03 9.39 -0.66
N GLN A 151 -1.80 10.48 -0.72
CA GLN A 151 -1.34 11.69 -1.40
C GLN A 151 -0.30 12.40 -0.52
N ASP A 152 0.61 13.17 -1.13
CA ASP A 152 1.73 13.84 -0.44
C ASP A 152 1.36 14.52 0.88
N ARG A 153 0.27 15.32 0.89
CA ARG A 153 -0.21 16.01 2.10
C ARG A 153 -0.64 15.02 3.19
N ASP A 154 -1.43 14.03 2.83
CA ASP A 154 -2.02 13.12 3.81
C ASP A 154 -0.99 12.11 4.32
N GLN A 155 -0.11 11.62 3.42
CA GLN A 155 1.02 10.78 3.78
C GLN A 155 1.95 11.49 4.77
N ARG A 156 2.20 12.80 4.57
CA ARG A 156 2.97 13.62 5.52
C ARG A 156 2.31 13.65 6.91
N LEU A 157 1.00 13.87 6.99
CA LEU A 157 0.28 13.85 8.26
C LEU A 157 0.34 12.47 8.92
N CYS A 158 0.14 11.40 8.15
CA CYS A 158 0.23 10.03 8.64
C CYS A 158 1.63 9.72 9.19
N ALA A 159 2.68 10.20 8.53
CA ALA A 159 4.07 9.98 8.95
C ALA A 159 4.33 10.48 10.38
N PHE A 160 3.91 11.72 10.67
CA PHE A 160 4.12 12.30 12.00
C PHE A 160 3.31 11.57 13.09
N ASP A 161 2.06 11.21 12.81
CA ASP A 161 1.24 10.45 13.76
C ASP A 161 1.78 9.01 13.96
N LEU A 162 2.21 8.35 12.88
CA LEU A 162 2.84 7.03 12.91
C LEU A 162 4.07 7.03 13.82
N VAL A 163 4.99 7.96 13.59
CA VAL A 163 6.24 8.06 14.33
C VAL A 163 5.98 8.42 15.79
N ALA A 164 5.06 9.35 16.06
CA ALA A 164 4.80 9.83 17.41
C ALA A 164 4.01 8.83 18.28
N ALA A 165 3.04 8.12 17.70
CA ALA A 165 2.05 7.36 18.48
C ALA A 165 2.07 5.85 18.24
N LYS A 166 2.61 5.37 17.11
CA LYS A 166 2.43 3.97 16.67
C LYS A 166 3.73 3.22 16.36
N ARG A 167 4.87 3.93 16.39
CA ARG A 167 6.20 3.36 16.06
C ARG A 167 6.53 2.16 16.91
N ASP A 168 6.54 2.32 18.23
CA ASP A 168 6.97 1.27 19.15
C ASP A 168 6.07 0.03 19.07
N ALA A 169 4.77 0.24 18.89
CA ALA A 169 3.82 -0.87 18.70
C ALA A 169 4.05 -1.62 17.38
N LEU A 170 4.38 -0.93 16.29
CA LEU A 170 4.69 -1.58 15.02
C LEU A 170 6.03 -2.33 15.06
N HIS A 171 7.04 -1.80 15.76
CA HIS A 171 8.30 -2.51 16.02
C HIS A 171 8.04 -3.78 16.83
N ALA A 172 7.31 -3.67 17.95
CA ALA A 172 6.96 -4.84 18.77
C ALA A 172 6.13 -5.88 18.00
N ALA A 173 5.21 -5.44 17.14
CA ALA A 173 4.44 -6.34 16.29
C ALA A 173 5.31 -7.08 15.26
N ALA A 174 6.23 -6.36 14.59
CA ALA A 174 7.17 -6.94 13.64
C ALA A 174 8.13 -7.93 14.33
N ASP A 175 8.65 -7.60 15.50
CA ASP A 175 9.54 -8.47 16.30
C ASP A 175 8.85 -9.77 16.74
N ARG A 176 7.53 -9.71 17.00
CA ARG A 176 6.71 -10.90 17.26
C ARG A 176 6.43 -11.73 16.00
N GLY A 177 6.77 -11.21 14.81
CA GLY A 177 6.54 -11.87 13.53
C GLY A 177 5.18 -11.59 12.90
N ALA A 178 4.43 -10.57 13.37
CA ALA A 178 3.26 -10.11 12.63
C ALA A 178 3.67 -9.54 11.27
N LEU A 179 2.84 -9.76 10.24
CA LEU A 179 3.13 -9.24 8.92
C LEU A 179 2.91 -7.73 8.89
N VAL A 180 3.86 -6.98 8.34
CA VAL A 180 3.70 -5.56 8.06
C VAL A 180 3.84 -5.36 6.56
N LEU A 181 2.76 -4.96 5.89
CA LEU A 181 2.72 -4.75 4.44
C LEU A 181 2.56 -3.27 4.11
N GLY A 182 3.60 -2.67 3.55
CA GLY A 182 3.62 -1.29 3.07
C GLY A 182 3.52 -1.20 1.54
N ILE A 183 2.56 -0.43 1.02
CA ILE A 183 2.37 -0.25 -0.43
C ILE A 183 2.62 1.20 -0.83
N CYS A 184 3.46 1.41 -1.84
CA CYS A 184 3.85 2.71 -2.37
C CYS A 184 4.33 3.69 -1.27
N GLY A 185 3.50 4.64 -0.86
CA GLY A 185 3.79 5.53 0.27
C GLY A 185 4.02 4.78 1.58
N GLY A 186 3.30 3.67 1.78
CA GLY A 186 3.50 2.78 2.92
C GLY A 186 4.90 2.19 2.98
N LEU A 187 5.45 1.72 1.84
CA LEU A 187 6.84 1.25 1.76
C LEU A 187 7.84 2.31 2.25
N GLN A 188 7.64 3.56 1.82
CA GLN A 188 8.52 4.68 2.19
C GLN A 188 8.47 4.94 3.70
N LEU A 189 7.27 4.88 4.29
CA LEU A 189 7.05 5.06 5.72
C LEU A 189 7.61 3.93 6.59
N LEU A 190 7.87 2.74 6.04
CA LEU A 190 8.56 1.67 6.77
C LEU A 190 10.04 1.99 7.03
N GLY A 191 10.65 2.84 6.18
CA GLY A 191 12.04 3.24 6.29
C GLY A 191 12.32 4.33 7.31
N HIS A 192 13.54 4.88 7.28
CA HIS A 192 13.96 5.97 8.16
C HIS A 192 13.31 7.31 7.78
N SER A 193 13.18 7.59 6.47
CA SER A 193 12.60 8.85 5.98
C SER A 193 12.24 8.80 4.50
N TYR A 194 11.41 9.76 4.08
CA TYR A 194 11.18 10.07 2.68
C TYR A 194 11.18 11.58 2.40
N ALA A 195 11.62 11.99 1.21
CA ALA A 195 11.63 13.39 0.80
C ALA A 195 10.29 13.82 0.19
N LEU A 196 9.76 14.95 0.67
CA LEU A 196 8.64 15.68 0.07
C LEU A 196 9.08 17.10 -0.28
N GLY A 197 9.42 17.33 -1.55
CA GLY A 197 10.11 18.57 -1.93
C GLY A 197 11.49 18.63 -1.28
N ASP A 198 11.77 19.72 -0.56
CA ASP A 198 13.00 19.90 0.23
C ASP A 198 12.86 19.42 1.69
N GLU A 199 11.67 18.97 2.09
CA GLU A 199 11.41 18.48 3.44
C GLU A 199 11.73 16.98 3.54
N GLU A 200 12.50 16.59 4.56
CA GLU A 200 12.67 15.20 4.94
C GLU A 200 11.61 14.81 5.98
N ILE A 201 10.74 13.88 5.61
CA ILE A 201 9.66 13.39 6.46
C ILE A 201 10.11 12.09 7.15
N PRO A 202 10.00 11.97 8.49
CA PRO A 202 10.45 10.78 9.20
C PRO A 202 9.54 9.58 8.92
N GLY A 203 10.13 8.39 8.90
CA GLY A 203 9.46 7.09 8.84
C GLY A 203 9.66 6.28 10.12
N LEU A 204 9.16 5.04 10.11
CA LEU A 204 9.16 4.15 11.27
C LEU A 204 10.55 3.61 11.63
N GLY A 205 11.45 3.51 10.65
CA GLY A 205 12.74 2.85 10.77
C GLY A 205 12.62 1.35 11.09
N LEU A 206 11.57 0.68 10.58
CA LEU A 206 11.41 -0.78 10.68
C LEU A 206 12.39 -1.52 9.76
N VAL A 207 12.74 -0.87 8.66
CA VAL A 207 13.71 -1.34 7.67
C VAL A 207 14.70 -0.22 7.40
N ASP A 208 15.95 -0.59 7.15
CA ASP A 208 17.07 0.28 6.83
C ASP A 208 16.98 0.75 5.37
N LEU A 209 16.10 1.71 5.11
CA LEU A 209 15.96 2.37 3.81
C LEU A 209 15.63 3.84 3.98
N HIS A 210 15.91 4.62 2.94
CA HIS A 210 15.44 5.99 2.81
C HIS A 210 14.95 6.25 1.39
N THR A 211 14.01 7.18 1.22
CA THR A 211 13.45 7.50 -0.09
C THR A 211 13.70 8.96 -0.44
N VAL A 212 14.46 9.22 -1.51
CA VAL A 212 14.71 10.58 -2.00
C VAL A 212 13.80 10.92 -3.17
N ARG A 213 13.62 12.22 -3.45
CA ARG A 213 12.97 12.63 -4.69
C ARG A 213 13.93 12.41 -5.86
N GLY A 214 13.54 11.59 -6.84
CA GLY A 214 14.33 11.42 -8.06
C GLY A 214 14.41 12.72 -8.86
N ALA A 215 15.58 13.01 -9.42
CA ALA A 215 15.79 14.18 -10.30
C ALA A 215 15.02 14.09 -11.63
N GLY A 216 14.65 12.87 -12.04
CA GLY A 216 13.91 12.60 -13.27
C GLY A 216 12.38 12.55 -13.10
N PRO A 217 11.66 12.15 -14.15
CA PRO A 217 10.22 11.95 -14.09
C PRO A 217 9.85 10.84 -13.09
N ARG A 218 8.55 10.75 -12.78
CA ARG A 218 8.00 9.61 -12.03
C ARG A 218 8.31 8.32 -12.79
N LEU A 219 8.64 7.26 -12.06
CA LEU A 219 8.72 5.90 -12.59
C LEU A 219 7.28 5.41 -12.71
N VAL A 220 6.83 5.25 -13.95
CA VAL A 220 5.44 4.92 -14.28
C VAL A 220 5.45 3.80 -15.31
N GLY A 221 4.75 2.72 -15.02
CA GLY A 221 4.61 1.62 -15.98
C GLY A 221 4.13 0.32 -15.36
N ASP A 222 3.85 -0.64 -16.22
CA ASP A 222 3.66 -2.02 -15.79
C ASP A 222 4.99 -2.60 -15.31
N VAL A 223 4.94 -3.32 -14.19
CA VAL A 223 6.11 -3.84 -13.51
C VAL A 223 5.89 -5.32 -13.21
N ALA A 224 6.95 -6.10 -13.35
CA ALA A 224 6.95 -7.51 -12.95
C ALA A 224 8.29 -7.85 -12.30
N ILE A 225 8.21 -8.58 -11.19
CA ILE A 225 9.37 -8.93 -10.37
C ILE A 225 9.34 -10.41 -10.03
N GLU A 226 10.53 -11.00 -9.96
CA GLU A 226 10.73 -12.35 -9.44
C GLU A 226 11.02 -12.26 -7.95
N VAL A 227 10.18 -12.91 -7.15
CA VAL A 227 10.30 -12.96 -5.69
C VAL A 227 10.53 -14.40 -5.23
N GLU A 228 11.20 -14.55 -4.10
CA GLU A 228 11.39 -15.83 -3.42
C GLU A 228 10.88 -15.69 -1.98
N LEU A 229 9.57 -15.86 -1.81
CA LEU A 229 8.95 -15.72 -0.48
C LEU A 229 9.23 -16.93 0.41
N ASP A 230 9.25 -18.12 -0.19
CA ASP A 230 9.64 -19.37 0.46
C ASP A 230 10.95 -19.87 -0.17
N PRO A 231 11.91 -20.37 0.62
CA PRO A 231 13.21 -20.81 0.10
C PRO A 231 13.07 -21.83 -1.04
N GLY A 232 13.74 -21.55 -2.16
CA GLY A 232 13.72 -22.37 -3.37
C GLY A 232 12.46 -22.23 -4.24
N GLN A 233 11.49 -21.39 -3.86
CA GLN A 233 10.25 -21.20 -4.61
C GLN A 233 10.17 -19.78 -5.19
N ARG A 234 10.64 -19.64 -6.43
CA ARG A 234 10.55 -18.38 -7.18
C ARG A 234 9.21 -18.23 -7.85
N ARG A 235 8.63 -17.04 -7.72
CA ARG A 235 7.33 -16.68 -8.30
C ARG A 235 7.36 -15.26 -8.83
N VAL A 236 6.44 -14.95 -9.73
CA VAL A 236 6.30 -13.60 -10.30
C VAL A 236 5.22 -12.83 -9.56
N LEU A 237 5.54 -11.59 -9.17
CA LEU A 237 4.55 -10.56 -8.89
C LEU A 237 4.45 -9.63 -10.09
N ALA A 238 3.23 -9.27 -10.48
CA ALA A 238 2.96 -8.34 -11.57
C ALA A 238 1.95 -7.27 -11.15
N GLY A 239 2.19 -6.03 -11.56
CA GLY A 239 1.39 -4.89 -11.14
C GLY A 239 1.70 -3.64 -11.95
N PHE A 240 1.47 -2.49 -11.36
CA PHE A 240 1.82 -1.19 -11.92
C PHE A 240 2.61 -0.40 -10.88
N GLU A 241 3.57 0.40 -11.33
CA GLU A 241 4.34 1.31 -10.49
C GLU A 241 4.05 2.75 -10.90
N ASN A 242 3.98 3.66 -9.92
CA ASN A 242 3.80 5.09 -10.19
C ASN A 242 4.38 5.90 -9.02
N HIS A 243 5.68 6.20 -9.04
CA HIS A 243 6.32 6.93 -7.94
C HIS A 243 7.43 7.89 -8.39
N GLY A 244 7.46 9.06 -7.75
CA GLY A 244 8.56 10.02 -7.88
C GLY A 244 9.74 9.73 -6.95
N GLY A 245 9.50 8.94 -5.89
CA GLY A 245 10.52 8.54 -4.93
C GLY A 245 11.53 7.56 -5.55
N ARG A 246 12.76 7.58 -5.02
CA ARG A 246 13.83 6.61 -5.27
C ARG A 246 14.21 6.02 -3.93
N THR A 247 13.85 4.76 -3.73
CA THR A 247 14.12 4.07 -2.46
C THR A 247 15.49 3.44 -2.51
N HIS A 248 16.35 3.80 -1.57
CA HIS A 248 17.68 3.23 -1.41
C HIS A 248 17.68 2.34 -0.18
N LEU A 249 17.95 1.05 -0.41
CA LEU A 249 18.11 0.07 0.64
C LEU A 249 19.51 0.20 1.26
N GLY A 250 19.60 0.02 2.57
CA GLY A 250 20.86 -0.07 3.30
C GLY A 250 21.59 -1.39 3.02
N PRO A 251 22.89 -1.49 3.35
CA PRO A 251 23.74 -2.63 2.95
C PRO A 251 23.28 -4.01 3.44
N GLY A 252 22.48 -4.06 4.51
CA GLY A 252 21.96 -5.30 5.09
C GLY A 252 20.50 -5.60 4.75
N GLU A 253 19.84 -4.76 3.94
CA GLU A 253 18.47 -5.01 3.52
C GLU A 253 18.39 -5.88 2.27
N GLN A 254 17.32 -6.65 2.19
CA GLN A 254 17.00 -7.44 1.00
C GLN A 254 15.84 -6.81 0.25
N PRO A 255 15.89 -6.73 -1.09
CA PRO A 255 14.73 -6.34 -1.87
C PRO A 255 13.63 -7.39 -1.74
N LEU A 256 12.38 -7.00 -2.02
CA LEU A 256 11.29 -7.97 -2.12
C LEU A 256 11.53 -8.91 -3.31
N GLY A 257 12.05 -8.38 -4.42
CA GLY A 257 12.38 -9.16 -5.59
C GLY A 257 13.28 -8.47 -6.60
N ARG A 258 13.71 -9.27 -7.58
CA ARG A 258 14.48 -8.81 -8.74
C ARG A 258 13.52 -8.30 -9.82
N VAL A 259 13.80 -7.14 -10.38
CA VAL A 259 13.02 -6.57 -11.48
C VAL A 259 13.22 -7.40 -12.74
N LEU A 260 12.14 -7.97 -13.27
CA LEU A 260 12.11 -8.59 -14.60
C LEU A 260 11.77 -7.56 -15.67
N ARG A 261 10.82 -6.67 -15.36
CA ARG A 261 10.31 -5.58 -16.21
C ARG A 261 9.85 -4.42 -15.32
N GLY A 262 9.97 -3.19 -15.80
CA GLY A 262 9.70 -1.98 -15.05
C GLY A 262 10.97 -1.35 -14.45
N HIS A 263 10.80 -0.52 -13.42
CA HIS A 263 11.85 0.33 -12.86
C HIS A 263 12.25 -0.10 -11.44
N GLY A 264 11.31 -0.54 -10.62
CA GLY A 264 11.55 -0.94 -9.24
C GLY A 264 11.91 0.24 -8.34
N ASN A 265 12.72 0.01 -7.31
CA ASN A 265 12.99 0.99 -6.24
C ASN A 265 13.56 2.32 -6.74
N THR A 266 14.48 2.27 -7.72
CA THR A 266 15.20 3.47 -8.20
C THR A 266 15.16 3.66 -9.72
N GLY A 267 14.72 2.67 -10.48
CA GLY A 267 14.90 2.63 -11.95
C GLY A 267 16.31 2.24 -12.40
N GLN A 268 17.22 1.95 -11.47
CA GLN A 268 18.62 1.62 -11.76
C GLN A 268 19.14 0.41 -10.98
N SER A 269 18.55 0.11 -9.80
CA SER A 269 19.01 -0.99 -8.94
C SER A 269 18.77 -2.37 -9.54
N GLY A 270 17.78 -2.53 -10.42
CA GLY A 270 17.30 -3.86 -10.84
C GLY A 270 16.54 -4.60 -9.74
N GLU A 271 16.16 -3.89 -8.68
CA GLU A 271 15.54 -4.41 -7.46
C GLU A 271 14.27 -3.65 -7.12
N GLU A 272 13.31 -4.34 -6.52
CA GLU A 272 12.01 -3.77 -6.13
C GLU A 272 11.68 -4.14 -4.69
N GLY A 273 11.10 -3.17 -3.99
CA GLY A 273 10.55 -3.34 -2.66
C GLY A 273 11.62 -3.60 -1.61
N VAL A 274 11.18 -4.10 -0.46
CA VAL A 274 12.03 -4.52 0.65
C VAL A 274 11.37 -5.70 1.34
N ARG A 275 12.20 -6.61 1.89
CA ARG A 275 11.74 -7.67 2.76
C ARG A 275 12.73 -7.89 3.91
N ARG A 276 12.22 -7.78 5.15
CA ARG A 276 12.93 -8.12 6.38
C ARG A 276 12.02 -8.94 7.28
N GLY A 277 12.25 -10.26 7.32
CA GLY A 277 11.38 -11.16 8.07
C GLY A 277 9.93 -11.06 7.61
N SER A 278 9.05 -10.59 8.50
CA SER A 278 7.62 -10.38 8.24
C SER A 278 7.27 -8.97 7.72
N VAL A 279 8.25 -8.07 7.61
CA VAL A 279 8.08 -6.73 7.05
C VAL A 279 8.31 -6.77 5.54
N ILE A 280 7.30 -6.36 4.77
CA ILE A 280 7.29 -6.35 3.31
C ILE A 280 6.86 -4.97 2.84
N GLY A 281 7.63 -4.38 1.93
CA GLY A 281 7.26 -3.14 1.26
C GLY A 281 7.39 -3.28 -0.26
N THR A 282 6.48 -2.67 -1.01
CA THR A 282 6.52 -2.69 -2.49
C THR A 282 5.88 -1.44 -3.09
N TYR A 283 6.36 -1.02 -4.26
CA TYR A 283 5.75 -0.01 -5.11
C TYR A 283 4.65 -0.58 -6.02
N LEU A 284 4.53 -1.90 -6.12
CA LEU A 284 3.49 -2.54 -6.93
C LEU A 284 2.10 -2.22 -6.39
N HIS A 285 1.25 -1.65 -7.25
CA HIS A 285 -0.15 -1.37 -6.95
C HIS A 285 -1.07 -1.76 -8.13
N GLY A 286 -2.33 -1.33 -8.05
CA GLY A 286 -3.27 -1.42 -9.16
C GLY A 286 -4.28 -2.57 -9.16
N PRO A 287 -4.87 -3.01 -8.04
CA PRO A 287 -4.32 -3.34 -6.70
C PRO A 287 -3.43 -4.60 -6.72
N LEU A 288 -2.48 -4.68 -5.77
CA LEU A 288 -1.45 -5.73 -5.70
C LEU A 288 -2.03 -7.16 -5.60
N LEU A 289 -2.85 -7.43 -4.58
CA LEU A 289 -3.28 -8.79 -4.26
C LEU A 289 -4.27 -9.37 -5.29
N PRO A 290 -5.24 -8.62 -5.85
CA PRO A 290 -6.14 -9.16 -6.88
C PRO A 290 -5.42 -9.60 -8.16
N LYS A 291 -4.28 -8.99 -8.49
CA LYS A 291 -3.43 -9.42 -9.61
C LYS A 291 -2.46 -10.54 -9.22
N ASN A 292 -2.32 -10.84 -7.93
CA ASN A 292 -1.36 -11.79 -7.40
C ASN A 292 -2.02 -12.60 -6.27
N ALA A 293 -3.12 -13.28 -6.56
CA ALA A 293 -3.95 -13.93 -5.53
C ALA A 293 -3.19 -14.97 -4.70
N TRP A 294 -2.13 -15.53 -5.28
CA TRP A 294 -1.21 -16.41 -4.57
C TRP A 294 -0.45 -15.71 -3.44
N LEU A 295 -0.15 -14.42 -3.56
CA LEU A 295 0.45 -13.63 -2.50
C LEU A 295 -0.54 -13.42 -1.36
N ALA A 296 -1.82 -13.22 -1.68
CA ALA A 296 -2.87 -13.15 -0.67
C ALA A 296 -2.95 -14.47 0.14
N ASP A 297 -2.85 -15.61 -0.54
CA ASP A 297 -2.81 -16.91 0.12
C ASP A 297 -1.55 -17.08 0.97
N TRP A 298 -0.39 -16.65 0.47
CA TRP A 298 0.85 -16.67 1.25
C TRP A 298 0.73 -15.82 2.53
N LEU A 299 0.14 -14.63 2.46
CA LEU A 299 -0.12 -13.78 3.62
C LEU A 299 -1.07 -14.44 4.63
N ILE A 300 -2.17 -15.05 4.15
CA ILE A 300 -3.13 -15.77 4.99
C ILE A 300 -2.45 -16.96 5.68
N THR A 301 -1.74 -17.80 4.93
CA THR A 301 -1.02 -18.96 5.47
C THR A 301 0.02 -18.53 6.50
N THR A 302 0.81 -17.50 6.20
CA THR A 302 1.87 -17.00 7.09
C THR A 302 1.29 -16.43 8.39
N ALA A 303 0.22 -15.65 8.33
CA ALA A 303 -0.42 -15.05 9.50
C ALA A 303 -1.18 -16.06 10.37
N THR A 304 -1.86 -17.03 9.75
CA THR A 304 -2.76 -17.97 10.44
C THR A 304 -2.09 -19.29 10.78
N GLY A 305 -1.03 -19.69 10.08
CA GLY A 305 -0.43 -21.02 10.18
C GLY A 305 -1.27 -22.15 9.57
N VAL A 306 -2.37 -21.82 8.87
CA VAL A 306 -3.22 -22.82 8.19
C VAL A 306 -2.55 -23.24 6.88
N ASP A 307 -2.07 -24.47 6.84
CA ASP A 307 -1.38 -25.06 5.69
C ASP A 307 -1.72 -26.57 5.59
N PRO A 308 -2.26 -27.07 4.44
CA PRO A 308 -2.61 -26.32 3.24
C PRO A 308 -3.93 -25.53 3.39
N LEU A 309 -4.03 -24.40 2.68
CA LEU A 309 -5.32 -23.74 2.46
C LEU A 309 -6.18 -24.56 1.50
N ILE A 310 -7.50 -24.53 1.71
CA ILE A 310 -8.46 -25.09 0.75
C ILE A 310 -8.29 -24.39 -0.60
N THR A 311 -8.10 -25.17 -1.68
CA THR A 311 -7.97 -24.64 -3.04
C THR A 311 -9.24 -23.92 -3.47
N LEU A 312 -9.09 -22.75 -4.07
CA LEU A 312 -10.18 -21.99 -4.68
C LEU A 312 -10.11 -22.06 -6.21
N ASP A 313 -11.22 -21.79 -6.88
CA ASP A 313 -11.24 -21.57 -8.32
C ASP A 313 -10.72 -20.16 -8.62
N ASP A 314 -9.43 -20.08 -8.97
CA ASP A 314 -8.73 -18.83 -9.28
C ASP A 314 -8.76 -18.51 -10.79
N THR A 315 -9.76 -18.98 -11.55
CA THR A 315 -9.82 -18.75 -13.01
C THR A 315 -9.72 -17.26 -13.38
N LEU A 316 -10.40 -16.38 -12.65
CA LEU A 316 -10.39 -14.93 -12.92
C LEU A 316 -9.09 -14.27 -12.44
N GLU A 317 -8.61 -14.64 -11.26
CA GLU A 317 -7.37 -14.15 -10.67
C GLU A 317 -6.16 -14.54 -11.53
N ASN A 318 -6.12 -15.77 -12.04
CA ASN A 318 -5.09 -16.24 -12.96
C ASN A 318 -5.13 -15.49 -14.29
N ALA A 319 -6.33 -15.22 -14.83
CA ALA A 319 -6.47 -14.40 -16.03
C ALA A 319 -6.00 -12.95 -15.81
N ALA A 320 -6.31 -12.36 -14.63
CA ALA A 320 -5.85 -11.03 -14.24
C ALA A 320 -4.32 -10.99 -14.07
N HIS A 321 -3.74 -11.98 -13.41
CA HIS A 321 -2.29 -12.12 -13.24
C HIS A 321 -1.58 -12.25 -14.60
N ALA A 322 -2.08 -13.12 -15.48
CA ALA A 322 -1.55 -13.29 -16.82
C ALA A 322 -1.66 -12.00 -17.66
N SER A 323 -2.75 -11.25 -17.49
CA SER A 323 -2.91 -9.94 -18.13
C SER A 323 -1.88 -8.93 -17.64
N ALA A 324 -1.66 -8.83 -16.32
CA ALA A 324 -0.65 -7.94 -15.75
C ALA A 324 0.77 -8.31 -16.20
N ARG A 325 1.10 -9.60 -16.26
CA ARG A 325 2.38 -10.10 -16.79
C ARG A 325 2.59 -9.72 -18.26
N ARG A 326 1.56 -9.87 -19.10
CA ARG A 326 1.62 -9.47 -20.52
C ARG A 326 1.78 -7.96 -20.66
N ALA A 327 1.09 -7.16 -19.85
CA ALA A 327 1.20 -5.71 -19.86
C ALA A 327 2.64 -5.26 -19.51
N ALA A 328 3.28 -5.91 -18.54
CA ALA A 328 4.69 -5.71 -18.22
C ALA A 328 5.66 -6.23 -19.32
N GLY A 329 5.18 -6.93 -20.35
CA GLY A 329 6.01 -7.45 -21.43
C GLY A 329 6.71 -8.77 -21.10
N LEU A 330 6.14 -9.59 -20.21
CA LEU A 330 6.54 -10.98 -20.03
C LEU A 330 5.77 -11.88 -21.00
N SER A 331 6.48 -12.80 -21.66
CA SER A 331 5.88 -13.86 -22.45
C SER A 331 5.11 -14.83 -21.56
N ALA A 332 4.11 -15.52 -22.13
CA ALA A 332 3.25 -16.46 -21.41
C ALA A 332 4.00 -17.71 -20.88
N GLU A 333 5.25 -17.93 -21.30
CA GLU A 333 6.02 -19.15 -21.02
C GLU A 333 7.26 -18.95 -20.12
N GLY A 334 7.39 -17.79 -19.47
CA GLY A 334 8.50 -17.49 -18.55
C GLY A 334 8.18 -17.72 -17.08
#